data_AF-A0A8D8ILQ7-F1
#
_entry.id   AF-A0A8D8ILQ7-F1
#
_cell.length_a   1.000
_cell.length_b   1.000
_cell.length_c   1.000
_cell.angle_alpha   90.00
_cell.angle_beta   90.00
_cell.angle_gamma   90.00
#
_symmetry.space_group_name_H-M   'P 1'
#
loop_
_entity.id
_entity.type
_entity.pdbx_description
1 polymer ?
#
loop_
_entity_poly.entity_id
_entity_poly.type
_entity_poly.pdbx_seq_one_letter_code
_entity_poly.pdbx_strand_id
1 'polypeptide(L)'
;FKEVCEIVIGAHDGVFHCDEVLACFMLQQLPKYERATVRRTRDLKVLDQCDIVVDVGAVFDPDTNRYDHHQASFQETLNSLRPEVKVKREIRLSSAGLIYTYF
;
A
#
# COMPACT_ATOMS: atom_id res chain seq x y z
N PHE A 1 24.91 -17.49 -7.64
CA PHE A 1 24.22 -16.73 -6.59
C PHE A 1 23.34 -15.72 -7.30
N LYS A 2 22.01 -15.85 -7.23
CA LYS A 2 21.14 -14.78 -7.76
C LYS A 2 21.30 -13.60 -6.82
N GLU A 3 21.72 -12.47 -7.37
CA GLU A 3 21.61 -11.18 -6.74
C GLU A 3 20.12 -10.99 -6.42
N VAL A 4 19.74 -11.12 -5.15
CA VAL A 4 18.38 -10.82 -4.73
C VAL A 4 18.33 -9.30 -4.68
N CYS A 5 17.80 -8.67 -5.73
CA CYS A 5 17.43 -7.26 -5.65
C CYS A 5 16.52 -7.10 -4.42
N GLU A 6 16.95 -6.25 -3.50
CA GLU A 6 16.22 -5.95 -2.28
C GLU A 6 14.86 -5.36 -2.65
N ILE A 7 13.78 -5.99 -2.22
CA ILE A 7 12.42 -5.48 -2.44
C ILE A 7 12.16 -4.36 -1.45
N VAL A 8 11.61 -3.24 -1.93
CA VAL A 8 11.43 -2.02 -1.13
C VAL A 8 9.95 -1.62 -1.09
N ILE A 9 9.45 -1.42 0.13
CA ILE A 9 8.14 -0.83 0.41
C ILE A 9 8.34 0.67 0.67
N GLY A 10 7.77 1.52 -0.18
CA GLY A 10 7.73 2.97 0.03
C GLY A 10 6.56 3.36 0.93
N ALA A 11 6.81 4.20 1.94
CA ALA A 11 5.79 4.74 2.84
C ALA A 11 6.08 6.20 3.20
N HIS A 12 5.12 6.92 3.79
CA HIS A 12 5.34 8.31 4.19
C HIS A 12 6.39 8.48 5.30
N ASP A 13 7.05 9.62 5.35
CA ASP A 13 8.03 10.02 6.37
C ASP A 13 7.44 10.89 7.50
N GLY A 14 6.11 10.88 7.67
CA GLY A 14 5.42 11.56 8.77
C GLY A 14 5.53 10.87 10.14
N VAL A 15 4.66 11.27 11.06
CA VAL A 15 4.41 10.52 12.30
C VAL A 15 3.94 9.12 11.94
N PHE A 16 4.37 8.10 12.68
CA PHE A 16 3.88 6.75 12.46
C PHE A 16 2.37 6.68 12.68
N HIS A 17 1.64 6.22 11.67
CA HIS A 17 0.24 5.87 11.79
C HIS A 17 0.08 4.35 11.78
N CYS A 18 -1.08 3.88 12.24
CA CYS A 18 -1.34 2.44 12.19
C CYS A 18 -1.58 1.95 10.77
N ASP A 19 -1.89 2.84 9.82
CA ASP A 19 -2.27 2.47 8.47
C ASP A 19 -1.08 1.93 7.67
N GLU A 20 -0.01 2.72 7.53
CA GLU A 20 1.19 2.30 6.82
C GLU A 20 1.95 1.20 7.58
N VAL A 21 1.92 1.23 8.91
CA VAL A 21 2.56 0.18 9.74
C VAL A 21 1.85 -1.17 9.53
N LEU A 22 0.52 -1.20 9.56
CA LEU A 22 -0.23 -2.43 9.33
C LEU A 22 -0.10 -2.90 7.88
N ALA A 23 -0.12 -1.98 6.91
CA ALA A 23 0.11 -2.29 5.49
C ALA A 23 1.47 -2.97 5.28
N CYS A 24 2.55 -2.40 5.83
CA CYS A 24 3.90 -2.98 5.76
C CYS A 24 3.94 -4.36 6.42
N PHE A 25 3.36 -4.50 7.61
CA PHE A 25 3.34 -5.77 8.32
C PHE A 25 2.64 -6.89 7.53
N MET A 26 1.46 -6.60 6.96
CA MET A 26 0.70 -7.57 6.16
C MET A 26 1.48 -7.99 4.91
N LEU A 27 2.09 -7.05 4.19
CA LEU A 27 2.94 -7.36 3.05
C LEU A 27 4.08 -8.29 3.44
N GLN A 28 4.79 -7.99 4.53
CA GLN A 28 5.91 -8.79 5.03
C GLN A 28 5.50 -10.20 5.50
N GLN A 29 4.21 -10.53 5.61
CA GLN A 29 3.78 -11.91 5.85
C GLN A 29 3.76 -12.76 4.56
N LEU A 30 3.93 -12.14 3.39
CA LEU A 30 3.89 -12.82 2.10
C LEU A 30 5.30 -13.23 1.66
N PRO A 31 5.49 -14.42 1.04
CA PRO A 31 6.81 -14.89 0.62
C PRO A 31 7.58 -13.92 -0.28
N LYS A 32 6.88 -13.12 -1.10
CA LYS A 32 7.50 -12.11 -1.96
C LYS A 32 8.13 -10.97 -1.15
N TYR A 33 7.48 -10.50 -0.09
CA TYR A 33 7.90 -9.31 0.66
C TYR A 33 8.46 -9.63 2.05
N GLU A 34 8.65 -10.91 2.40
CA GLU A 34 9.14 -11.37 3.72
C GLU A 34 10.37 -10.60 4.21
N ARG A 35 11.29 -10.28 3.29
CA ARG A 35 12.54 -9.55 3.57
C ARG A 35 12.56 -8.15 2.99
N ALA A 36 11.40 -7.61 2.63
CA ALA A 36 11.32 -6.28 2.07
C ALA A 36 11.70 -5.24 3.13
N THR A 37 12.47 -4.24 2.73
CA THR A 37 12.82 -3.11 3.58
C THR A 37 11.85 -1.95 3.36
N VAL A 38 11.71 -1.09 4.37
CA VAL A 38 10.79 0.05 4.32
C VAL A 38 11.57 1.32 4.08
N ARG A 39 11.26 2.00 2.99
CA ARG A 39 11.78 3.33 2.61
C ARG A 39 10.74 4.37 2.97
N ARG A 40 11.05 5.21 3.96
CA ARG A 40 10.16 6.30 4.40
C ARG A 40 10.55 7.61 3.72
N THR A 41 9.68 8.16 2.87
CA THR A 41 9.93 9.40 2.11
C THR A 41 8.65 9.93 1.48
N ARG A 42 8.65 11.21 1.09
CA ARG A 42 7.65 11.82 0.19
C ARG A 42 8.22 12.24 -1.17
N ASP A 43 9.49 11.94 -1.45
CA ASP A 43 10.09 12.22 -2.75
C ASP A 43 9.57 11.22 -3.78
N LEU A 44 8.76 11.71 -4.73
CA LEU A 44 8.17 10.90 -5.80
C LEU A 44 9.23 10.14 -6.60
N LYS A 45 10.42 10.73 -6.85
CA LYS A 45 11.49 10.05 -7.60
C LYS A 45 12.08 8.85 -6.87
N VAL A 46 12.04 8.89 -5.54
CA VAL A 46 12.47 7.76 -4.69
C VAL A 46 11.37 6.71 -4.60
N LEU A 47 10.10 7.15 -4.49
CA LEU A 47 8.94 6.26 -4.51
C LEU A 47 8.80 5.50 -5.83
N ASP A 48 9.14 6.13 -6.95
CA ASP A 48 9.16 5.51 -8.28
C ASP A 48 10.15 4.33 -8.39
N GLN A 49 11.13 4.27 -7.49
CA GLN A 49 12.10 3.16 -7.42
C GLN A 49 11.66 2.04 -6.47
N CYS A 50 10.56 2.21 -5.74
CA CYS A 50 10.05 1.22 -4.80
C CYS A 50 9.13 0.22 -5.51
N ASP A 51 9.24 -1.06 -5.16
CA ASP A 51 8.45 -2.16 -5.74
C ASP A 51 6.95 -2.07 -5.41
N ILE A 52 6.63 -1.46 -4.27
CA ILE A 52 5.27 -1.19 -3.81
C ILE A 52 5.28 0.07 -2.95
N VAL A 53 4.25 0.89 -3.05
CA VAL A 53 4.10 2.13 -2.27
C VAL A 53 2.76 2.15 -1.57
N VAL A 54 2.78 2.46 -0.28
CA VAL A 54 1.62 2.50 0.62
C VAL A 54 1.53 3.86 1.30
N ASP A 55 0.31 4.36 1.45
CA ASP A 55 -0.02 5.56 2.25
C ASP A 55 0.74 6.85 1.87
N VAL A 56 1.26 6.92 0.64
CA VAL A 56 1.99 8.07 0.12
C VAL A 56 1.99 8.08 -1.41
N GLY A 57 2.17 9.27 -2.00
CA GLY A 57 2.35 9.45 -3.44
C GLY A 57 1.09 9.92 -4.20
N ALA A 58 -0.06 9.99 -3.53
CA ALA A 58 -1.36 10.42 -4.05
C ALA A 58 -1.86 9.63 -5.27
N VAL A 59 -1.50 8.35 -5.33
CA VAL A 59 -1.86 7.44 -6.42
C VAL A 59 -2.43 6.13 -5.86
N PHE A 60 -3.59 5.75 -6.38
CA PHE A 60 -4.12 4.40 -6.27
C PHE A 60 -4.10 3.76 -7.65
N ASP A 61 -3.27 2.74 -7.81
CA ASP A 61 -3.14 1.94 -9.03
C ASP A 61 -2.58 0.55 -8.66
N PRO A 62 -3.44 -0.48 -8.58
CA PRO A 62 -3.03 -1.85 -8.26
C PRO A 62 -2.06 -2.45 -9.29
N ASP A 63 -2.16 -2.06 -10.57
CA ASP A 63 -1.33 -2.61 -11.64
C ASP A 63 0.14 -2.18 -11.48
N THR A 64 0.38 -1.02 -10.85
CA THR A 64 1.70 -0.49 -10.54
C THR A 64 2.07 -0.55 -9.05
N ASN A 65 1.30 -1.30 -8.25
CA ASN A 65 1.48 -1.44 -6.81
C ASN A 65 1.54 -0.10 -6.05
N ARG A 66 0.59 0.79 -6.35
CA ARG A 66 0.42 2.08 -5.67
C ARG A 66 -0.89 2.06 -4.87
N TYR A 67 -0.78 2.18 -3.55
CA TYR A 67 -1.90 2.00 -2.63
C TYR A 67 -2.05 3.20 -1.69
N ASP A 68 -2.10 4.41 -2.25
CA ASP A 68 -2.45 5.62 -1.49
C ASP A 68 -3.96 5.92 -1.60
N HIS A 69 -4.51 6.56 -0.57
CA HIS A 69 -5.93 6.88 -0.45
C HIS A 69 -6.20 8.37 -0.14
N HIS A 70 -5.15 9.18 0.06
CA HIS A 70 -5.23 10.59 0.44
C HIS A 70 -5.86 11.51 -0.62
N GLN A 71 -5.82 11.10 -1.89
CA GLN A 71 -6.33 11.89 -3.00
C GLN A 71 -7.86 12.11 -2.89
N ALA A 72 -8.32 13.32 -3.20
CA ALA A 72 -9.74 13.67 -3.16
C ALA A 72 -10.57 12.82 -4.16
N SER A 73 -9.94 12.41 -5.27
CA SER A 73 -10.55 11.57 -6.31
C SER A 73 -10.77 10.12 -5.88
N PHE A 74 -10.07 9.64 -4.85
CA PHE A 74 -10.24 8.25 -4.40
C PHE A 74 -11.56 8.11 -3.65
N GLN A 75 -12.40 7.17 -4.08
CA GLN A 75 -13.71 6.94 -3.47
C GLN A 75 -13.99 5.45 -3.26
N GLU A 76 -12.97 4.59 -3.46
CA GLU A 76 -13.14 3.14 -3.40
C GLU A 76 -13.40 2.65 -1.97
N THR A 77 -14.33 1.71 -1.86
CA THR A 77 -14.76 1.05 -0.62
C THR A 77 -14.59 -0.46 -0.75
N LEU A 78 -14.80 -1.20 0.33
CA LEU A 78 -14.80 -2.66 0.25
C LEU A 78 -15.91 -3.19 -0.68
N ASN A 79 -17.07 -2.53 -0.74
CA ASN A 79 -18.15 -2.97 -1.63
C ASN A 79 -17.86 -2.66 -3.09
N SER A 80 -17.16 -1.56 -3.41
CA SER A 80 -16.81 -1.25 -4.80
C SER A 80 -15.73 -2.20 -5.32
N LEU A 81 -14.74 -2.55 -4.49
CA LEU A 81 -13.63 -3.42 -4.89
C LEU A 81 -13.89 -4.91 -4.70
N ARG A 82 -14.68 -5.29 -3.69
CA ARG A 82 -15.01 -6.69 -3.31
C ARG A 82 -16.52 -6.85 -3.08
N PRO A 83 -17.35 -6.66 -4.14
CA PRO A 83 -18.81 -6.65 -4.03
C PRO A 83 -19.41 -7.97 -3.49
N GLU A 84 -18.65 -9.07 -3.54
CA GLU A 84 -19.06 -10.37 -3.01
C GLU A 84 -19.07 -10.44 -1.48
N VAL A 85 -18.32 -9.59 -0.77
CA VAL A 85 -18.24 -9.59 0.70
C VAL A 85 -19.48 -8.96 1.35
N LYS A 86 -20.15 -8.03 0.64
CA LYS A 86 -21.40 -7.35 1.06
C LYS A 86 -21.35 -6.77 2.48
N VAL A 87 -20.73 -5.60 2.64
CA VAL A 87 -20.77 -4.85 3.90
C VAL A 87 -21.88 -3.81 3.92
N LYS A 88 -22.41 -3.48 5.11
CA LYS A 88 -23.53 -2.53 5.25
C LYS A 88 -23.14 -1.07 5.07
N ARG A 89 -21.86 -0.73 5.25
CA ARG A 89 -21.37 0.65 5.26
C ARG A 89 -20.38 0.86 4.14
N GLU A 90 -20.57 1.96 3.42
CA GLU A 90 -19.61 2.47 2.45
C GLU A 90 -18.56 3.31 3.16
N ILE A 91 -17.41 2.69 3.46
CA ILE A 91 -16.27 3.36 4.07
C ILE A 91 -15.12 3.30 3.07
N ARG A 92 -14.55 4.47 2.76
CA ARG A 92 -13.35 4.57 1.92
C ARG A 92 -12.22 3.78 2.57
N LEU A 93 -11.54 2.96 1.78
CA LEU A 93 -10.45 2.16 2.30
C LEU A 93 -9.24 3.03 2.64
N SER A 94 -8.56 2.65 3.72
CA SER A 94 -7.21 3.11 4.04
C SER A 94 -6.17 2.30 3.25
N SER A 95 -4.89 2.65 3.33
CA SER A 95 -3.83 1.91 2.65
C SER A 95 -3.75 0.45 3.11
N ALA A 96 -3.85 0.19 4.41
CA ALA A 96 -3.93 -1.18 4.94
C ALA A 96 -5.16 -1.93 4.41
N GLY A 97 -6.31 -1.26 4.32
CA GLY A 97 -7.52 -1.84 3.73
C GLY A 97 -7.34 -2.22 2.25
N LEU A 98 -6.60 -1.40 1.51
CA LEU A 98 -6.22 -1.70 0.13
C LEU A 98 -5.27 -2.90 0.04
N ILE A 99 -4.24 -2.97 0.89
CA ILE A 99 -3.35 -4.13 0.93
C ILE A 99 -4.11 -5.42 1.22
N TYR A 100 -5.00 -5.43 2.24
CA TYR A 100 -5.86 -6.58 2.54
C TYR A 100 -6.76 -6.99 1.37
N THR A 101 -7.14 -6.03 0.52
CA THR A 101 -8.06 -6.28 -0.60
C THR A 101 -7.38 -6.99 -1.76
N TYR A 102 -6.12 -6.62 -2.05
CA TYR A 102 -5.38 -7.05 -3.24
C TYR A 102 -4.35 -8.16 -3.00
N PHE A 103 -4.04 -8.49 -1.74
CA PHE A 103 -3.03 -9.48 -1.35
C PHE A 103 -3.58 -10.45 -0.30
#